data_AF-A0A173UBQ0-F1
#
_entry.id   AF-A0A173UBQ0-F1
#
_cell.length_a   1.000
_cell.length_b   1.000
_cell.length_c   1.000
_cell.angle_alpha   90.00
_cell.angle_beta   90.00
_cell.angle_gamma   90.00
#
_symmetry.space_group_name_H-M   'P 1'
#
loop_
_entity.id
_entity.type
_entity.pdbx_description
1 polymer ?
#
loop_
_entity_poly.entity_id
_entity_poly.type
_entity_poly.pdbx_seq_one_letter_code
_entity_poly.pdbx_strand_id
1 'polypeptide(L)'
;MNLTNVFIDILRSAMTQTSCDMIEGLSTQDWEKIYDISQKQQLAPMIYQQIFSNESFQNSDPGFQQFWKGDTIDQAGNQARKSILFLMLFDKMRQNGLTPLIVKGIVCRDLYPNPDLRTSNDEDLYIPRDQFGKMDEFLQAEGFMREELIKDKVYQEVPYQNPRNGLYFELHMDLFPQESGAYGHFNQLFEDAFDTCMETDIQGSKVLTLNPKQHFLYLVCHSLKHFLHSGFGVRQACDLLYFAKKYHDQLDFHEIRNIMKEYHMDSFAMNVLDIGVCYLGFTWEELGLSKPSDVEIDCTALLDDMLDGGIFGQNDMNRVHSANITLNAAENESVNAASGILASLFPGKEYIKTNYPYSRNYPFLLPVAYLHRIFKYLTHRNTDAINTGEKSSAQIGMERVKLLEKYKIVEK
;
A
#
# COMPACT_ATOMS: atom_id res chain seq x y z
N MET A 1 16.68 -12.45 20.62
CA MET A 1 15.70 -12.95 19.64
C MET A 1 15.39 -11.81 18.69
N ASN A 2 15.32 -12.02 17.37
CA ASN A 2 14.88 -10.96 16.46
C ASN A 2 13.35 -10.96 16.43
N LEU A 3 12.72 -9.96 17.06
CA LEU A 3 11.25 -9.89 17.20
C LEU A 3 10.53 -9.70 15.87
N THR A 4 11.21 -9.14 14.86
CA THR A 4 10.70 -9.05 13.51
C THR A 4 10.53 -10.43 12.88
N ASN A 5 11.48 -11.35 13.09
CA ASN A 5 11.36 -12.73 12.63
C ASN A 5 10.22 -13.46 13.35
N VAL A 6 10.06 -13.21 14.66
CA VAL A 6 8.95 -13.77 15.44
C VAL A 6 7.61 -13.28 14.88
N PHE A 7 7.47 -11.99 14.58
CA PHE A 7 6.27 -11.45 13.92
C PHE A 7 5.99 -12.14 12.58
N ILE A 8 7.01 -12.33 11.74
CA ILE A 8 6.87 -13.04 10.46
C ILE A 8 6.47 -14.50 10.65
N ASP A 9 7.02 -15.20 11.65
CA ASP A 9 6.64 -16.58 11.97
C ASP A 9 5.18 -16.68 12.44
N ILE A 10 4.71 -15.74 13.25
CA ILE A 10 3.30 -15.66 13.66
C ILE A 10 2.42 -15.40 12.44
N LEU A 11 2.81 -14.44 11.60
CA LEU A 11 2.08 -14.10 10.38
C LEU A 11 2.00 -15.31 9.42
N ARG A 12 3.09 -16.05 9.24
CA ARG A 12 3.10 -17.31 8.49
C ARG A 12 2.07 -18.30 9.03
N SER A 13 2.06 -18.53 10.35
CA SER A 13 1.09 -19.43 10.98
C SER A 13 -0.35 -18.95 10.75
N ALA A 14 -0.60 -17.65 10.91
CA ALA A 14 -1.90 -17.04 10.65
C ALA A 14 -2.32 -17.17 9.18
N MET A 15 -1.40 -16.99 8.23
CA MET A 15 -1.73 -17.10 6.81
C MET A 15 -1.96 -18.54 6.35
N THR A 16 -1.22 -19.49 6.92
CA THR A 16 -1.32 -20.93 6.61
C THR A 16 -2.35 -21.67 7.46
N GLN A 17 -3.02 -20.97 8.39
CA GLN A 17 -3.98 -21.55 9.35
C GLN A 17 -3.37 -22.72 10.15
N THR A 18 -2.09 -22.58 10.51
CA THR A 18 -1.36 -23.54 11.34
C THR A 18 -1.17 -22.99 12.75
N SER A 19 -0.87 -23.86 13.72
CA SER A 19 -0.68 -23.42 15.10
C SER A 19 0.64 -22.66 15.28
N CYS A 20 0.71 -21.83 16.32
CA CYS A 20 1.88 -21.01 16.67
C CYS A 20 2.43 -21.39 18.06
N ASP A 21 2.51 -22.69 18.34
CA ASP A 21 2.77 -23.21 19.70
C ASP A 21 4.25 -23.12 20.12
N MET A 22 5.17 -22.94 19.17
CA MET A 22 6.62 -23.00 19.43
C MET A 22 7.24 -21.67 19.88
N ILE A 23 6.43 -20.62 20.11
CA ILE A 23 6.93 -19.33 20.60
C ILE A 23 6.96 -19.35 22.12
N GLU A 24 8.16 -19.38 22.67
CA GLU A 24 8.43 -19.46 24.11
C GLU A 24 9.39 -18.36 24.58
N GLY A 25 9.30 -18.00 25.87
CA GLY A 25 10.30 -17.17 26.53
C GLY A 25 10.27 -15.68 26.18
N LEU A 26 9.17 -15.18 25.61
CA LEU A 26 8.99 -13.75 25.35
C LEU A 26 8.52 -13.01 26.60
N SER A 27 9.14 -11.87 26.88
CA SER A 27 8.69 -10.96 27.93
C SER A 27 7.49 -10.13 27.48
N THR A 28 6.82 -9.44 28.42
CA THR A 28 5.75 -8.48 28.06
C THR A 28 6.27 -7.39 27.12
N GLN A 29 7.49 -6.90 27.33
CA GLN A 29 8.12 -5.88 26.48
C GLN A 29 8.40 -6.38 25.06
N ASP A 30 8.65 -7.68 24.90
CA ASP A 30 8.79 -8.28 23.57
C ASP A 30 7.45 -8.35 22.85
N TRP A 31 6.37 -8.69 23.57
CA TRP A 31 5.01 -8.69 23.03
C TRP A 31 4.52 -7.28 22.67
N GLU A 32 4.84 -6.26 23.47
CA GLU A 32 4.57 -4.85 23.16
C GLU A 32 5.23 -4.46 21.83
N LYS A 33 6.48 -4.86 21.60
CA LYS A 33 7.18 -4.60 20.33
C LYS A 33 6.56 -5.37 19.16
N ILE A 34 6.14 -6.62 19.36
CA ILE A 34 5.44 -7.40 18.32
C ILE A 34 4.10 -6.74 17.98
N TYR A 35 3.37 -6.26 18.99
CA TYR A 35 2.17 -5.45 18.79
C TYR A 35 2.47 -4.21 17.95
N ASP A 36 3.50 -3.43 18.28
CA ASP A 36 3.90 -2.25 17.51
C ASP A 36 4.24 -2.58 16.04
N ILE A 37 4.99 -3.66 15.80
CA ILE A 37 5.28 -4.14 14.44
C ILE A 37 3.97 -4.49 13.72
N SER A 38 3.07 -5.23 14.37
CA SER A 38 1.81 -5.64 13.77
C SER A 38 0.88 -4.46 13.47
N GLN A 39 0.89 -3.40 14.29
CA GLN A 39 0.15 -2.16 14.07
C GLN A 39 0.70 -1.39 12.87
N LYS A 40 2.04 -1.23 12.78
CA LYS A 40 2.69 -0.60 11.62
C LYS A 40 2.37 -1.30 10.30
N GLN A 41 2.16 -2.61 10.37
CA GLN A 41 1.77 -3.45 9.24
C GLN A 41 0.25 -3.62 9.08
N GLN A 42 -0.59 -2.97 9.90
CA GLN A 42 -2.06 -3.15 10.00
C GLN A 42 -2.51 -4.62 9.96
N LEU A 43 -1.82 -5.46 10.73
CA LEU A 43 -2.08 -6.89 10.89
C LEU A 43 -2.35 -7.27 12.36
N ALA A 44 -2.41 -6.30 13.27
CA ALA A 44 -2.54 -6.55 14.72
C ALA A 44 -3.73 -7.45 15.12
N PRO A 45 -4.95 -7.30 14.55
CA PRO A 45 -6.06 -8.21 14.84
C PRO A 45 -5.77 -9.65 14.42
N MET A 46 -5.15 -9.84 13.26
CA MET A 46 -4.77 -11.15 12.73
C MET A 46 -3.67 -11.80 13.56
N ILE A 47 -2.68 -11.03 13.99
CA ILE A 47 -1.61 -11.50 14.88
C ILE A 47 -2.20 -11.93 16.23
N TYR A 48 -3.03 -11.10 16.86
CA TYR A 48 -3.67 -11.43 18.14
C TYR A 48 -4.47 -12.73 18.05
N GLN A 49 -5.27 -12.89 16.99
CA GLN A 49 -6.06 -14.10 16.75
C GLN A 49 -5.19 -15.37 16.70
N GLN A 50 -3.93 -15.24 16.27
CA GLN A 50 -3.00 -16.36 16.22
C GLN A 50 -2.33 -16.66 17.57
N ILE A 51 -2.10 -15.64 18.40
CA ILE A 51 -1.29 -15.77 19.62
C ILE A 51 -2.10 -15.81 20.92
N PHE A 52 -3.40 -15.49 20.90
CA PHE A 52 -4.15 -15.31 22.17
C PHE A 52 -4.17 -16.57 23.05
N SER A 53 -3.95 -17.77 22.49
CA SER A 53 -3.85 -19.03 23.26
C SER A 53 -2.41 -19.51 23.48
N ASN A 54 -1.40 -18.80 22.96
CA ASN A 54 0.00 -19.16 23.13
C ASN A 54 0.42 -18.99 24.60
N GLU A 55 1.13 -19.98 25.16
CA GLU A 55 1.54 -20.00 26.57
C GLU A 55 2.45 -18.82 26.93
N SER A 56 3.40 -18.46 26.05
CA SER A 56 4.28 -17.31 26.29
C SER A 56 3.53 -15.98 26.27
N PHE A 57 2.43 -15.86 25.53
CA PHE A 57 1.57 -14.68 25.58
C PHE A 57 0.69 -14.65 26.84
N GLN A 58 0.14 -15.80 27.24
CA GLN A 58 -0.67 -15.93 28.46
C GLN A 58 0.13 -15.61 29.74
N ASN A 59 1.45 -15.80 29.71
CA ASN A 59 2.37 -15.44 30.79
C ASN A 59 2.80 -13.95 30.79
N SER A 60 2.37 -13.14 29.81
CA SER A 60 2.62 -11.70 29.78
C SER A 60 1.72 -10.92 30.75
N ASP A 61 1.95 -9.62 30.93
CA ASP A 61 1.13 -8.77 31.78
C ASP A 61 -0.38 -8.85 31.43
N PRO A 62 -1.27 -9.18 32.38
CA PRO A 62 -2.70 -9.30 32.10
C PRO A 62 -3.36 -8.01 31.61
N GLY A 63 -2.85 -6.84 32.00
CA GLY A 63 -3.32 -5.55 31.52
C GLY A 63 -3.01 -5.37 30.03
N PHE A 64 -1.79 -5.70 29.62
CA PHE A 64 -1.40 -5.70 28.21
C PHE A 64 -2.21 -6.71 27.37
N GLN A 65 -2.45 -7.92 27.88
CA GLN A 65 -3.30 -8.90 27.21
C GLN A 65 -4.72 -8.36 26.96
N GLN A 66 -5.32 -7.74 28.00
CA GLN A 66 -6.66 -7.18 27.90
C GLN A 66 -6.71 -5.96 26.95
N PHE A 67 -5.64 -5.16 26.91
CA PHE A 67 -5.49 -4.07 25.97
C PHE A 67 -5.49 -4.57 24.52
N TRP A 68 -4.60 -5.50 24.16
CA TRP A 68 -4.51 -6.00 22.77
C TRP A 68 -5.78 -6.73 22.35
N LYS A 69 -6.42 -7.46 23.28
CA LYS A 69 -7.73 -8.07 23.05
C LYS A 69 -8.80 -7.02 22.74
N GLY A 70 -8.88 -5.96 23.55
CA GLY A 70 -9.85 -4.88 23.37
C GLY A 70 -9.66 -4.18 22.03
N ASP A 71 -8.44 -3.80 21.72
CA ASP A 71 -8.07 -3.17 20.45
C ASP A 71 -8.41 -4.07 19.24
N THR A 72 -8.14 -5.37 19.33
CA THR A 72 -8.52 -6.34 18.29
C THR A 72 -10.04 -6.40 18.08
N ILE A 73 -10.83 -6.46 19.16
CA ILE A 73 -12.29 -6.51 19.10
C ILE A 73 -12.83 -5.22 18.47
N ASP A 74 -12.30 -4.06 18.86
CA ASP A 74 -12.73 -2.76 18.34
C ASP A 74 -12.39 -2.63 16.85
N GLN A 75 -11.18 -3.00 16.44
CA GLN A 75 -10.76 -2.98 15.04
C GLN A 75 -11.59 -3.91 14.17
N ALA A 76 -11.72 -5.18 14.55
CA ALA A 76 -12.47 -6.18 13.78
C ALA A 76 -13.97 -5.87 13.75
N GLY A 77 -14.54 -5.44 14.88
CA GLY A 77 -15.95 -5.04 14.96
C GLY A 77 -16.26 -3.82 14.09
N ASN A 78 -15.37 -2.82 14.08
CA ASN A 78 -15.49 -1.67 13.18
C ASN A 78 -15.37 -2.08 11.71
N GLN A 79 -14.46 -3.00 11.39
CA GLN A 79 -14.28 -3.50 10.02
C GLN A 79 -15.52 -4.26 9.54
N ALA A 80 -16.06 -5.18 10.33
CA ALA A 80 -17.28 -5.92 10.00
C ALA A 80 -18.46 -4.98 9.73
N ARG A 81 -18.64 -3.97 10.61
CA ARG A 81 -19.66 -2.95 10.44
C ARG A 81 -19.48 -2.17 9.13
N LYS A 82 -18.26 -1.75 8.79
CA LYS A 82 -17.97 -1.04 7.53
C LYS A 82 -18.21 -1.93 6.32
N SER A 83 -17.80 -3.20 6.34
CA SER A 83 -18.04 -4.16 5.25
C SER A 83 -19.53 -4.26 4.91
N ILE A 84 -20.39 -4.47 5.91
CA ILE A 84 -21.85 -4.55 5.72
C ILE A 84 -22.41 -3.26 5.11
N LEU A 85 -22.05 -2.11 5.68
CA LEU A 85 -22.54 -0.82 5.20
C LEU A 85 -22.08 -0.50 3.78
N PHE A 86 -20.85 -0.89 3.44
CA PHE A 86 -20.31 -0.71 2.10
C PHE A 86 -21.04 -1.58 1.08
N LEU A 87 -21.27 -2.86 1.36
CA LEU A 87 -22.01 -3.75 0.46
C LEU A 87 -23.45 -3.27 0.22
N MET A 88 -24.14 -2.82 1.28
CA MET A 88 -25.47 -2.20 1.14
C MET A 88 -25.45 -0.94 0.26
N LEU A 89 -24.41 -0.10 0.40
CA LEU A 89 -24.26 1.08 -0.43
C LEU A 89 -23.92 0.72 -1.88
N PHE A 90 -23.07 -0.28 -2.10
CA PHE A 90 -22.71 -0.78 -3.42
C PHE A 90 -23.95 -1.28 -4.17
N ASP A 91 -24.82 -2.03 -3.52
CA ASP A 91 -26.10 -2.46 -4.09
C ASP A 91 -26.97 -1.27 -4.50
N LYS A 92 -27.04 -0.22 -3.67
CA LYS A 92 -27.74 1.03 -4.04
C LYS A 92 -27.10 1.73 -5.23
N MET A 93 -25.77 1.78 -5.31
CA MET A 93 -25.07 2.34 -6.47
C MET A 93 -25.49 1.62 -7.75
N ARG A 94 -25.47 0.27 -7.73
CA ARG A 94 -25.88 -0.56 -8.88
C ARG A 94 -27.35 -0.34 -9.25
N GLN A 95 -28.25 -0.27 -8.28
CA GLN A 95 -29.67 0.00 -8.51
C GLN A 95 -29.92 1.38 -9.13
N ASN A 96 -29.04 2.34 -8.90
CA ASN A 96 -29.08 3.65 -9.54
C ASN A 96 -28.38 3.66 -10.91
N GLY A 97 -28.01 2.51 -11.46
CA GLY A 97 -27.37 2.39 -12.77
C GLY A 97 -25.94 2.92 -12.80
N LEU A 98 -25.26 2.93 -11.65
CA LEU A 98 -23.81 3.17 -11.57
C LEU A 98 -23.08 1.83 -11.67
N THR A 99 -21.87 1.85 -12.22
CA THR A 99 -21.05 0.64 -12.44
C THR A 99 -19.63 0.80 -11.88
N PRO A 100 -19.46 1.11 -10.58
CA PRO A 100 -18.15 1.14 -9.96
C PRO A 100 -17.53 -0.27 -9.92
N LEU A 101 -16.24 -0.36 -10.21
CA LEU A 101 -15.41 -1.54 -9.97
C LEU A 101 -14.68 -1.38 -8.65
N ILE A 102 -14.77 -2.37 -7.76
CA ILE A 102 -13.97 -2.40 -6.54
C ILE A 102 -12.58 -2.95 -6.89
N VAL A 103 -11.52 -2.21 -6.56
CA VAL A 103 -10.17 -2.56 -7.00
C VAL A 103 -9.22 -2.99 -5.89
N LYS A 104 -9.54 -2.70 -4.61
CA LYS A 104 -8.85 -3.23 -3.41
C LYS A 104 -9.86 -3.48 -2.29
N GLY A 105 -9.51 -3.10 -1.06
CA GLY A 105 -10.41 -3.07 0.09
C GLY A 105 -11.07 -4.42 0.31
N ILE A 106 -12.40 -4.44 0.22
CA ILE A 106 -13.20 -5.63 0.49
C ILE A 106 -12.87 -6.82 -0.43
N VAL A 107 -12.46 -6.58 -1.70
CA VAL A 107 -12.11 -7.66 -2.62
C VAL A 107 -10.88 -8.42 -2.15
N CYS A 108 -9.85 -7.72 -1.68
CA CYS A 108 -8.66 -8.38 -1.11
C CYS A 108 -8.96 -8.96 0.28
N ARG A 109 -9.75 -8.23 1.08
CA ARG A 109 -10.10 -8.61 2.45
C ARG A 109 -10.87 -9.93 2.51
N ASP A 110 -11.79 -10.16 1.60
CA ASP A 110 -12.61 -11.38 1.53
C ASP A 110 -11.78 -12.66 1.25
N LEU A 111 -10.55 -12.51 0.76
CA LEU A 111 -9.64 -13.63 0.52
C LEU A 111 -8.99 -14.18 1.80
N TYR A 112 -9.03 -13.42 2.89
CA TYR A 112 -8.44 -13.84 4.16
C TYR A 112 -9.36 -14.82 4.88
N PRO A 113 -8.81 -15.80 5.63
CA PRO A 113 -9.62 -16.77 6.39
C PRO A 113 -10.65 -16.12 7.33
N ASN A 114 -10.30 -14.98 7.91
CA ASN A 114 -11.21 -14.10 8.63
C ASN A 114 -11.12 -12.69 8.03
N PRO A 115 -12.03 -12.31 7.12
CA PRO A 115 -11.95 -11.04 6.40
C PRO A 115 -11.84 -9.82 7.32
N ASP A 116 -12.63 -9.79 8.39
CA ASP A 116 -12.67 -8.61 9.27
C ASP A 116 -11.42 -8.42 10.15
N LEU A 117 -10.50 -9.38 10.19
CA LEU A 117 -9.19 -9.22 10.84
C LEU A 117 -8.16 -8.50 9.95
N ARG A 118 -8.41 -8.42 8.62
CA ARG A 118 -7.65 -7.57 7.70
C ARG A 118 -8.35 -6.21 7.62
N THR A 119 -7.98 -5.32 8.52
CA THR A 119 -8.57 -3.97 8.56
C THR A 119 -8.18 -3.14 7.34
N SER A 120 -9.07 -2.23 6.96
CA SER A 120 -8.95 -1.33 5.81
C SER A 120 -9.42 0.06 6.23
N ASN A 121 -8.68 1.09 5.82
CA ASN A 121 -9.03 2.48 6.13
C ASN A 121 -10.07 3.02 5.15
N ASP A 122 -9.99 2.54 3.91
CA ASP A 122 -10.68 3.00 2.72
C ASP A 122 -11.25 1.82 1.92
N GLU A 123 -12.17 2.15 1.01
CA GLU A 123 -12.54 1.28 -0.12
C GLU A 123 -12.25 2.04 -1.42
N ASP A 124 -11.46 1.44 -2.32
CA ASP A 124 -11.11 2.02 -3.61
C ASP A 124 -12.11 1.62 -4.69
N LEU A 125 -12.73 2.61 -5.32
CA LEU A 125 -13.71 2.43 -6.39
C LEU A 125 -13.20 3.06 -7.68
N TYR A 126 -13.19 2.30 -8.77
CA TYR A 126 -12.91 2.80 -10.12
C TYR A 126 -14.20 2.94 -10.91
N ILE A 127 -14.47 4.14 -11.45
CA ILE A 127 -15.72 4.43 -12.17
C ILE A 127 -15.48 4.94 -13.59
N PRO A 128 -16.43 4.70 -14.52
CA PRO A 128 -16.41 5.39 -15.81
C PRO A 128 -16.47 6.90 -15.58
N ARG A 129 -15.60 7.65 -16.26
CA ARG A 129 -15.46 9.10 -16.04
C ARG A 129 -16.77 9.86 -16.30
N ASP A 130 -17.57 9.41 -17.26
CA ASP A 130 -18.88 9.99 -17.59
C ASP A 130 -19.94 9.76 -16.50
N GLN A 131 -19.75 8.78 -15.62
CA GLN A 131 -20.61 8.55 -14.46
C GLN A 131 -20.23 9.38 -13.22
N PHE A 132 -19.09 10.08 -13.23
CA PHE A 132 -18.60 10.81 -12.05
C PHE A 132 -19.63 11.80 -11.49
N GLY A 133 -20.26 12.63 -12.33
CA GLY A 133 -21.25 13.61 -11.86
C GLY A 133 -22.44 12.94 -11.17
N LYS A 134 -22.92 11.82 -11.71
CA LYS A 134 -24.03 11.06 -11.12
C LYS A 134 -23.63 10.34 -9.83
N MET A 135 -22.41 9.79 -9.78
CA MET A 135 -21.87 9.17 -8.57
C MET A 135 -21.68 10.19 -7.45
N ASP A 136 -21.18 11.38 -7.77
CA ASP A 136 -21.00 12.48 -6.83
C ASP A 136 -22.33 12.93 -6.21
N GLU A 137 -23.35 13.18 -7.03
CA GLU A 137 -24.70 13.52 -6.56
C GLU A 137 -25.29 12.41 -5.67
N PHE A 138 -25.12 11.14 -6.08
CA PHE A 138 -25.58 9.98 -5.31
C PHE A 138 -24.90 9.89 -3.94
N LEU A 139 -23.57 10.00 -3.89
CA LEU A 139 -22.80 9.91 -2.64
C LEU A 139 -23.15 11.06 -1.69
N GLN A 140 -23.30 12.29 -2.19
CA GLN A 140 -23.75 13.42 -1.38
C GLN A 140 -25.17 13.21 -0.82
N ALA A 141 -26.09 12.65 -1.60
CA ALA A 141 -27.43 12.30 -1.13
C ALA A 141 -27.41 11.19 -0.05
N GLU A 142 -26.47 10.25 -0.13
CA GLU A 142 -26.22 9.23 0.90
C GLU A 142 -25.42 9.77 2.11
N GLY A 143 -25.15 11.08 2.14
CA GLY A 143 -24.55 11.78 3.28
C GLY A 143 -23.02 11.75 3.31
N PHE A 144 -22.36 11.43 2.20
CA PHE A 144 -20.93 11.59 2.06
C PHE A 144 -20.55 13.05 1.81
N MET A 145 -19.39 13.42 2.31
CA MET A 145 -18.78 14.72 2.13
C MET A 145 -17.46 14.57 1.37
N ARG A 146 -17.13 15.55 0.54
CA ARG A 146 -15.85 15.71 -0.14
C ARG A 146 -15.46 17.18 -0.17
N GLU A 147 -14.20 17.45 -0.50
CA GLU A 147 -13.74 18.83 -0.74
C GLU A 147 -14.44 19.47 -1.94
N GLU A 148 -14.39 20.80 -2.00
CA GLU A 148 -14.91 21.57 -3.13
C GLU A 148 -14.12 21.26 -4.40
N LEU A 149 -14.83 20.94 -5.48
CA LEU A 149 -14.20 20.67 -6.77
C LEU A 149 -13.85 21.97 -7.48
N ILE A 150 -12.63 22.04 -7.99
CA ILE A 150 -12.15 23.15 -8.80
C ILE A 150 -12.72 22.98 -10.20
N LYS A 151 -13.41 24.02 -10.68
CA LYS A 151 -13.96 24.07 -12.04
C LYS A 151 -12.84 23.81 -13.07
N ASP A 152 -13.14 23.00 -14.08
CA ASP A 152 -12.26 22.63 -15.19
C ASP A 152 -11.02 21.80 -14.81
N LYS A 153 -10.85 21.43 -13.53
CA LYS A 153 -9.82 20.48 -13.11
C LYS A 153 -10.25 19.05 -13.47
N VAL A 154 -9.36 18.32 -14.14
CA VAL A 154 -9.49 16.87 -14.31
C VAL A 154 -8.95 16.19 -13.06
N TYR A 155 -9.81 15.49 -12.35
CA TYR A 155 -9.45 14.73 -11.17
C TYR A 155 -9.11 13.28 -11.58
N GLN A 156 -8.01 12.77 -11.05
CA GLN A 156 -7.68 11.34 -11.08
C GLN A 156 -8.50 10.57 -10.05
N GLU A 157 -8.62 11.11 -8.84
CA GLU A 157 -9.44 10.55 -7.76
C GLU A 157 -10.05 11.66 -6.90
N VAL A 158 -11.13 11.33 -6.19
CA VAL A 158 -11.78 12.23 -5.22
C VAL A 158 -12.12 11.43 -3.95
N PRO A 159 -11.61 11.86 -2.78
CA PRO A 159 -11.93 11.20 -1.52
C PRO A 159 -13.33 11.61 -1.01
N TYR A 160 -14.07 10.63 -0.49
CA TYR A 160 -15.38 10.84 0.13
C TYR A 160 -15.40 10.25 1.53
N GLN A 161 -15.93 10.98 2.50
CA GLN A 161 -16.10 10.50 3.88
C GLN A 161 -17.55 10.67 4.33
N ASN A 162 -18.11 9.63 4.97
CA ASN A 162 -19.40 9.73 5.63
C ASN A 162 -19.21 9.84 7.15
N PRO A 163 -19.42 11.03 7.75
CA PRO A 163 -19.16 11.25 9.17
C PRO A 163 -20.11 10.48 10.09
N ARG A 164 -21.26 10.00 9.60
CA ARG A 164 -22.25 9.28 10.41
C ARG A 164 -21.88 7.82 10.60
N ASN A 165 -21.30 7.20 9.57
CA ASN A 165 -21.02 5.77 9.59
C ASN A 165 -19.52 5.44 9.46
N GLY A 166 -18.66 6.42 9.21
CA GLY A 166 -17.21 6.26 9.16
C GLY A 166 -16.69 5.54 7.92
N LEU A 167 -17.51 5.37 6.88
CA LEU A 167 -17.03 4.93 5.57
C LEU A 167 -16.20 6.03 4.92
N TYR A 168 -15.12 5.63 4.29
CA TYR A 168 -14.23 6.48 3.53
C TYR A 168 -13.90 5.78 2.21
N PHE A 169 -13.95 6.50 1.11
CA PHE A 169 -13.69 5.97 -0.22
C PHE A 169 -12.69 6.85 -0.97
N GLU A 170 -11.90 6.21 -1.81
CA GLU A 170 -11.18 6.87 -2.90
C GLU A 170 -11.92 6.54 -4.20
N LEU A 171 -12.61 7.54 -4.77
CA LEU A 171 -13.33 7.40 -6.02
C LEU A 171 -12.41 7.79 -7.18
N HIS A 172 -11.90 6.79 -7.88
CA HIS A 172 -10.97 6.93 -9.00
C HIS A 172 -11.70 7.04 -10.33
N MET A 173 -11.27 8.01 -11.14
CA MET A 173 -11.55 8.11 -12.57
C MET A 173 -10.35 7.70 -13.42
N ASP A 174 -9.15 7.67 -12.82
CA ASP A 174 -7.98 6.93 -13.31
C ASP A 174 -7.35 6.20 -12.12
N LEU A 175 -6.83 5.00 -12.36
CA LEU A 175 -6.19 4.21 -11.30
C LEU A 175 -4.82 4.77 -10.89
N PHE A 176 -4.18 5.50 -11.80
CA PHE A 176 -2.90 6.16 -11.57
C PHE A 176 -2.92 7.60 -12.12
N PRO A 177 -2.24 8.56 -11.47
CA PRO A 177 -2.03 9.92 -12.01
C PRO A 177 -1.45 9.89 -13.42
N GLN A 178 -2.21 10.38 -14.42
CA GLN A 178 -1.83 10.31 -15.84
C GLN A 178 -0.52 11.06 -16.14
N GLU A 179 -0.29 12.15 -15.42
CA GLU A 179 0.88 13.02 -15.55
C GLU A 179 2.16 12.46 -14.93
N SER A 180 2.07 11.34 -14.19
CA SER A 180 3.24 10.71 -13.59
C SER A 180 4.10 10.03 -14.66
N GLY A 181 5.36 10.44 -14.80
CA GLY A 181 6.29 9.77 -15.71
C GLY A 181 6.63 8.34 -15.26
N ALA A 182 6.62 8.09 -13.94
CA ALA A 182 7.05 6.81 -13.37
C ALA A 182 6.01 5.69 -13.49
N TYR A 183 4.71 6.03 -13.51
CA TYR A 183 3.63 5.01 -13.44
C TYR A 183 2.31 5.44 -14.10
N GLY A 184 2.23 6.64 -14.72
CA GLY A 184 1.00 7.07 -15.40
C GLY A 184 0.62 6.16 -16.57
N HIS A 185 1.61 5.55 -17.21
CA HIS A 185 1.45 4.58 -18.30
C HIS A 185 0.77 3.26 -17.84
N PHE A 186 0.73 2.95 -16.53
CA PHE A 186 0.02 1.78 -16.02
C PHE A 186 -1.48 1.81 -16.31
N ASN A 187 -2.08 3.00 -16.52
CA ASN A 187 -3.50 3.10 -16.89
C ASN A 187 -3.83 2.34 -18.20
N GLN A 188 -2.85 2.15 -19.10
CA GLN A 188 -3.03 1.41 -20.35
C GLN A 188 -3.44 -0.06 -20.12
N LEU A 189 -3.03 -0.64 -18.99
CA LEU A 189 -3.40 -2.02 -18.60
C LEU A 189 -4.89 -2.17 -18.24
N PHE A 190 -5.62 -1.07 -18.09
CA PHE A 190 -6.98 -1.01 -17.55
C PHE A 190 -7.96 -0.26 -18.46
N GLU A 191 -7.61 0.02 -19.72
CA GLU A 191 -8.45 0.78 -20.66
C GLU A 191 -9.77 0.08 -20.97
N ASP A 192 -9.75 -1.26 -21.05
CA ASP A 192 -10.92 -2.12 -21.30
C ASP A 192 -11.52 -2.69 -20.00
N ALA A 193 -11.13 -2.16 -18.82
CA ALA A 193 -11.50 -2.73 -17.53
C ALA A 193 -13.02 -2.79 -17.32
N PHE A 194 -13.77 -1.81 -17.83
CA PHE A 194 -15.24 -1.80 -17.71
C PHE A 194 -15.91 -2.79 -18.67
N ASP A 195 -15.30 -3.06 -19.82
CA ASP A 195 -15.80 -4.03 -20.81
C ASP A 195 -15.51 -5.47 -20.40
N THR A 196 -14.39 -5.68 -19.71
CA THR A 196 -13.87 -6.99 -19.31
C THR A 196 -14.01 -7.27 -17.81
N CYS A 197 -14.68 -6.40 -17.06
CA CYS A 197 -14.91 -6.58 -15.63
C CYS A 197 -15.63 -7.89 -15.32
N MET A 198 -15.53 -8.32 -14.07
CA MET A 198 -16.24 -9.50 -13.58
C MET A 198 -17.17 -9.16 -12.42
N GLU A 199 -18.23 -9.95 -12.29
CA GLU A 199 -19.05 -10.00 -11.08
C GLU A 199 -18.52 -11.10 -10.15
N THR A 200 -18.44 -10.81 -8.85
CA THR A 200 -18.06 -11.78 -7.83
C THR A 200 -18.98 -11.67 -6.62
N ASP A 201 -19.13 -12.76 -5.87
CA ASP A 201 -19.93 -12.80 -4.64
C ASP A 201 -19.00 -12.54 -3.45
N ILE A 202 -19.29 -11.49 -2.70
CA ILE A 202 -18.59 -11.13 -1.47
C ILE A 202 -19.63 -11.05 -0.37
N GLN A 203 -19.51 -11.94 0.62
CA GLN A 203 -20.39 -12.01 1.79
C GLN A 203 -21.90 -12.03 1.42
N GLY A 204 -22.26 -12.66 0.29
CA GLY A 204 -23.64 -12.76 -0.20
C GLY A 204 -24.12 -11.58 -1.04
N SER A 205 -23.26 -10.61 -1.33
CA SER A 205 -23.53 -9.48 -2.23
C SER A 205 -22.74 -9.61 -3.53
N LYS A 206 -23.41 -9.33 -4.66
CA LYS A 206 -22.81 -9.32 -5.99
C LYS A 206 -22.11 -7.99 -6.25
N VAL A 207 -20.80 -8.02 -6.42
CA VAL A 207 -20.00 -6.82 -6.68
C VAL A 207 -19.28 -6.89 -8.02
N LEU A 208 -18.98 -5.74 -8.62
CA LEU A 208 -18.11 -5.67 -9.80
C LEU A 208 -16.67 -5.41 -9.38
N THR A 209 -15.74 -6.08 -10.05
CA THR A 209 -14.30 -5.86 -9.90
C THR A 209 -13.59 -6.09 -11.23
N LEU A 210 -12.30 -5.76 -11.30
CA LEU A 210 -11.43 -6.08 -12.42
C LEU A 210 -11.41 -7.61 -12.65
N ASN A 211 -11.25 -8.06 -13.90
CA ASN A 211 -10.98 -9.48 -14.14
C ASN A 211 -9.68 -9.92 -13.44
N PRO A 212 -9.46 -11.22 -13.21
CA PRO A 212 -8.33 -11.68 -12.39
C PRO A 212 -6.96 -11.23 -12.89
N LYS A 213 -6.74 -11.22 -14.21
CA LYS A 213 -5.48 -10.74 -14.82
C LYS A 213 -5.23 -9.28 -14.48
N GLN A 214 -6.19 -8.41 -14.76
CA GLN A 214 -6.07 -6.98 -14.47
C GLN A 214 -5.99 -6.72 -12.97
N HIS A 215 -6.78 -7.42 -12.15
CA HIS A 215 -6.73 -7.22 -10.70
C HIS A 215 -5.35 -7.60 -10.12
N PHE A 216 -4.77 -8.72 -10.55
CA PHE A 216 -3.40 -9.09 -10.15
C PHE A 216 -2.38 -8.03 -10.59
N LEU A 217 -2.43 -7.59 -11.85
CA LEU A 217 -1.56 -6.52 -12.37
C LEU A 217 -1.76 -5.21 -11.59
N TYR A 218 -2.98 -4.87 -11.22
CA TYR A 218 -3.29 -3.67 -10.44
C TYR A 218 -2.68 -3.73 -9.04
N LEU A 219 -2.75 -4.87 -8.34
CA LEU A 219 -2.11 -5.04 -7.04
C LEU A 219 -0.58 -4.91 -7.14
N VAL A 220 0.04 -5.41 -8.22
CA VAL A 220 1.47 -5.22 -8.49
C VAL A 220 1.78 -3.75 -8.77
N CYS A 221 1.08 -3.11 -9.69
CA CYS A 221 1.27 -1.69 -10.05
C CYS A 221 1.08 -0.76 -8.85
N HIS A 222 0.07 -1.04 -8.02
CA HIS A 222 -0.21 -0.30 -6.79
C HIS A 222 0.91 -0.48 -5.76
N SER A 223 1.39 -1.71 -5.56
CA SER A 223 2.53 -1.99 -4.68
C SER A 223 3.79 -1.29 -5.17
N LEU A 224 4.03 -1.28 -6.49
CA LEU A 224 5.15 -0.57 -7.10
C LEU A 224 5.04 0.95 -6.96
N LYS A 225 3.85 1.54 -7.17
CA LYS A 225 3.59 2.97 -6.90
C LYS A 225 4.02 3.34 -5.48
N HIS A 226 3.62 2.56 -4.48
CA HIS A 226 4.00 2.82 -3.08
C HIS A 226 5.47 2.57 -2.81
N PHE A 227 6.04 1.51 -3.41
CA PHE A 227 7.47 1.23 -3.36
C PHE A 227 8.32 2.33 -3.99
N LEU A 228 7.79 3.09 -4.94
CA LEU A 228 8.44 4.27 -5.51
C LEU A 228 8.29 5.53 -4.65
N HIS A 229 7.27 5.64 -3.80
CA HIS A 229 7.05 6.83 -2.96
C HIS A 229 7.64 6.69 -1.57
N SER A 230 7.04 5.88 -0.73
CA SER A 230 7.27 5.90 0.73
C SER A 230 7.53 4.51 1.31
N GLY A 231 7.28 3.45 0.53
CA GLY A 231 7.36 2.05 0.94
C GLY A 231 5.97 1.42 0.96
N PHE A 232 5.91 0.10 0.98
CA PHE A 232 4.66 -0.66 1.09
C PHE A 232 4.85 -1.76 2.15
N GLY A 233 3.78 -2.15 2.85
CA GLY A 233 3.87 -3.05 3.99
C GLY A 233 3.71 -4.52 3.61
N VAL A 234 3.96 -5.40 4.58
CA VAL A 234 3.80 -6.85 4.44
C VAL A 234 2.35 -7.23 4.12
N ARG A 235 1.36 -6.49 4.61
CA ARG A 235 -0.06 -6.71 4.29
C ARG A 235 -0.33 -6.68 2.78
N GLN A 236 0.30 -5.78 2.03
CA GLN A 236 0.14 -5.73 0.57
C GLN A 236 0.71 -6.97 -0.12
N ALA A 237 1.82 -7.54 0.39
CA ALA A 237 2.29 -8.83 -0.09
C ALA A 237 1.31 -9.95 0.27
N CYS A 238 0.72 -9.93 1.46
CA CYS A 238 -0.34 -10.88 1.84
C CYS A 238 -1.54 -10.81 0.88
N ASP A 239 -1.99 -9.60 0.50
CA ASP A 239 -3.07 -9.41 -0.47
C ASP A 239 -2.72 -10.03 -1.83
N LEU A 240 -1.49 -9.79 -2.33
CA LEU A 240 -1.00 -10.39 -3.58
C LEU A 240 -0.93 -11.92 -3.53
N LEU A 241 -0.44 -12.48 -2.42
CA LEU A 241 -0.30 -13.93 -2.23
C LEU A 241 -1.65 -14.64 -2.17
N TYR A 242 -2.60 -14.11 -1.40
CA TYR A 242 -3.95 -14.66 -1.35
C TYR A 242 -4.68 -14.50 -2.69
N PHE A 243 -4.48 -13.39 -3.39
CA PHE A 243 -5.05 -13.18 -4.72
C PHE A 243 -4.52 -14.21 -5.72
N ALA A 244 -3.19 -14.35 -5.81
CA ALA A 244 -2.54 -15.34 -6.67
C ALA A 244 -3.04 -16.75 -6.34
N LYS A 245 -3.05 -17.14 -5.06
CA LYS A 245 -3.54 -18.46 -4.64
C LYS A 245 -4.99 -18.71 -5.00
N LYS A 246 -5.88 -17.73 -4.78
CA LYS A 246 -7.31 -17.85 -5.08
C LYS A 246 -7.58 -17.99 -6.57
N TYR A 247 -6.87 -17.21 -7.39
CA TYR A 247 -7.16 -17.07 -8.81
C TYR A 247 -6.14 -17.78 -9.71
N HIS A 248 -5.25 -18.62 -9.17
CA HIS A 248 -4.16 -19.24 -9.93
C HIS A 248 -4.61 -19.92 -11.23
N ASP A 249 -5.74 -20.63 -11.22
CA ASP A 249 -6.32 -21.28 -12.42
C ASP A 249 -6.80 -20.31 -13.51
N GLN A 250 -6.98 -19.03 -13.16
CA GLN A 250 -7.45 -17.96 -14.05
C GLN A 250 -6.31 -16.99 -14.43
N LEU A 251 -5.11 -17.18 -13.88
CA LEU A 251 -3.94 -16.35 -14.14
C LEU A 251 -3.00 -17.07 -15.12
N ASP A 252 -2.99 -16.64 -16.38
CA ASP A 252 -1.92 -17.04 -17.31
C ASP A 252 -0.64 -16.30 -16.92
N PHE A 253 0.16 -16.92 -16.06
CA PHE A 253 1.43 -16.33 -15.60
C PHE A 253 2.46 -16.17 -16.72
N HIS A 254 2.36 -16.89 -17.84
CA HIS A 254 3.24 -16.62 -18.98
C HIS A 254 2.88 -15.28 -19.63
N GLU A 255 1.59 -15.03 -19.90
CA GLU A 255 1.11 -13.73 -20.40
C GLU A 255 1.41 -12.61 -19.39
N ILE A 256 1.04 -12.78 -18.13
CA ILE A 256 1.21 -11.79 -17.07
C ILE A 256 2.68 -11.42 -16.89
N ARG A 257 3.60 -12.39 -16.91
CA ARG A 257 5.05 -12.10 -16.80
C ARG A 257 5.60 -11.36 -18.01
N ASN A 258 5.10 -11.60 -19.21
CA ASN A 258 5.50 -10.82 -20.38
C ASN A 258 5.08 -9.35 -20.24
N ILE A 259 3.84 -9.10 -19.80
CA ILE A 259 3.35 -7.75 -19.48
C ILE A 259 4.22 -7.13 -18.37
N MET A 260 4.47 -7.86 -17.29
CA MET A 260 5.30 -7.36 -16.18
C MET A 260 6.73 -7.02 -16.61
N LYS A 261 7.30 -7.71 -17.60
CA LYS A 261 8.63 -7.37 -18.16
C LYS A 261 8.60 -6.10 -18.99
N GLU A 262 7.58 -5.92 -19.82
CA GLU A 262 7.38 -4.71 -20.64
C GLU A 262 7.26 -3.46 -19.78
N TYR A 263 6.65 -3.58 -18.59
CA TYR A 263 6.43 -2.49 -17.64
C TYR A 263 7.47 -2.46 -16.50
N HIS A 264 8.62 -3.14 -16.65
CA HIS A 264 9.72 -3.15 -15.68
C HIS A 264 9.32 -3.52 -14.22
N MET A 265 8.32 -4.39 -14.07
CA MET A 265 7.77 -4.81 -12.78
C MET A 265 7.98 -6.31 -12.46
N ASP A 266 8.40 -7.14 -13.41
CA ASP A 266 8.51 -8.61 -13.23
C ASP A 266 9.48 -8.99 -12.11
N SER A 267 10.69 -8.42 -12.09
CA SER A 267 11.68 -8.74 -11.05
C SER A 267 11.21 -8.31 -9.66
N PHE A 268 10.52 -7.17 -9.55
CA PHE A 268 9.90 -6.72 -8.32
C PHE A 268 8.78 -7.68 -7.88
N ALA A 269 7.81 -7.95 -8.75
CA ALA A 269 6.66 -8.81 -8.45
C ALA A 269 7.08 -10.22 -8.05
N MET A 270 8.04 -10.83 -8.76
CA MET A 270 8.57 -12.16 -8.42
C MET A 270 9.26 -12.17 -7.06
N ASN A 271 9.97 -11.11 -6.69
CA ASN A 271 10.57 -11.02 -5.36
C ASN A 271 9.52 -10.79 -4.26
N VAL A 272 8.40 -10.11 -4.54
CA VAL A 272 7.26 -10.02 -3.61
C VAL A 272 6.61 -11.39 -3.39
N LEU A 273 6.38 -12.17 -4.46
CA LEU A 273 5.85 -13.53 -4.34
C LEU A 273 6.83 -14.48 -3.62
N ASP A 274 8.13 -14.30 -3.84
CA ASP A 274 9.16 -15.09 -3.15
C ASP A 274 9.21 -14.82 -1.64
N ILE A 275 8.82 -13.62 -1.16
CA ILE A 275 8.59 -13.41 0.29
C ILE A 275 7.57 -14.42 0.82
N GLY A 276 6.49 -14.64 0.05
CA GLY A 276 5.47 -15.63 0.38
C GLY A 276 6.03 -17.03 0.54
N VAL A 277 6.95 -17.40 -0.36
CA VAL A 277 7.55 -18.74 -0.41
C VAL A 277 8.61 -18.92 0.68
N CYS A 278 9.51 -17.94 0.85
CA CYS A 278 10.61 -18.03 1.80
C CYS A 278 10.18 -17.82 3.26
N TYR A 279 9.16 -16.98 3.49
CA TYR A 279 8.84 -16.50 4.84
C TYR A 279 7.40 -16.80 5.28
N LEU A 280 6.43 -16.81 4.37
CA LEU A 280 5.01 -16.90 4.72
C LEU A 280 4.35 -18.26 4.43
N GLY A 281 5.15 -19.26 4.06
CA GLY A 281 4.72 -20.66 3.99
C GLY A 281 3.90 -21.03 2.76
N PHE A 282 3.97 -20.22 1.69
CA PHE A 282 3.38 -20.57 0.39
C PHE A 282 4.36 -21.39 -0.45
N THR A 283 3.85 -22.08 -1.45
CA THR A 283 4.65 -22.68 -2.52
C THR A 283 4.41 -21.95 -3.84
N TRP A 284 5.38 -21.99 -4.75
CA TRP A 284 5.18 -21.43 -6.10
C TRP A 284 3.97 -22.07 -6.81
N GLU A 285 3.77 -23.38 -6.62
CA GLU A 285 2.64 -24.12 -7.19
C GLU A 285 1.30 -23.61 -6.67
N GLU A 286 1.16 -23.36 -5.36
CA GLU A 286 -0.06 -22.76 -4.80
C GLU A 286 -0.35 -21.36 -5.36
N LEU A 287 0.68 -20.64 -5.80
CA LEU A 287 0.53 -19.31 -6.40
C LEU A 287 0.23 -19.39 -7.91
N GLY A 288 0.29 -20.58 -8.54
CA GLY A 288 0.06 -20.77 -9.97
C GLY A 288 1.28 -20.70 -10.87
N LEU A 289 2.49 -20.78 -10.32
CA LEU A 289 3.72 -20.65 -11.10
C LEU A 289 4.81 -21.62 -10.63
N SER A 290 5.89 -21.70 -11.40
CA SER A 290 7.13 -22.34 -10.96
C SER A 290 8.13 -21.27 -10.55
N LYS A 291 9.13 -21.64 -9.74
CA LYS A 291 10.20 -20.70 -9.38
C LYS A 291 10.85 -20.17 -10.66
N PRO A 292 10.84 -18.86 -10.91
CA PRO A 292 11.39 -18.30 -12.14
C PRO A 292 12.91 -18.52 -12.19
N SER A 293 13.40 -19.03 -13.33
CA SER A 293 14.84 -19.23 -13.57
C SER A 293 15.51 -18.02 -14.22
N ASP A 294 14.72 -17.09 -14.75
CA ASP A 294 15.13 -15.90 -15.50
C ASP A 294 15.18 -14.62 -14.64
N VAL A 295 14.84 -14.73 -13.35
CA VAL A 295 14.86 -13.64 -12.38
C VAL A 295 15.79 -13.99 -11.23
N GLU A 296 16.59 -13.02 -10.79
CA GLU A 296 17.36 -13.16 -9.57
C GLU A 296 16.43 -13.00 -8.37
N ILE A 297 16.30 -14.09 -7.61
CA ILE A 297 15.42 -14.19 -6.46
C ILE A 297 16.24 -13.96 -5.19
N ASP A 298 16.08 -12.78 -4.61
CA ASP A 298 16.67 -12.33 -3.34
C ASP A 298 15.74 -11.27 -2.72
N CYS A 299 14.69 -11.77 -2.07
CA CYS A 299 13.60 -10.97 -1.53
C CYS A 299 13.90 -10.37 -0.14
N THR A 300 14.98 -10.77 0.54
CA THR A 300 15.23 -10.36 1.94
C THR A 300 15.34 -8.85 2.09
N ALA A 301 16.09 -8.18 1.21
CA ALA A 301 16.22 -6.71 1.27
C ALA A 301 14.90 -5.98 0.99
N LEU A 302 14.00 -6.58 0.20
CA LEU A 302 12.66 -6.04 -0.04
C LEU A 302 11.78 -6.21 1.20
N LEU A 303 11.82 -7.40 1.82
CA LEU A 303 11.09 -7.67 3.06
C LEU A 303 11.53 -6.72 4.19
N ASP A 304 12.84 -6.50 4.34
CA ASP A 304 13.39 -5.55 5.32
C ASP A 304 12.86 -4.12 5.06
N ASP A 305 12.86 -3.66 3.79
CA ASP A 305 12.32 -2.35 3.41
C ASP A 305 10.83 -2.18 3.75
N MET A 306 10.04 -3.26 3.55
CA MET A 306 8.62 -3.32 3.86
C MET A 306 8.34 -3.31 5.37
N LEU A 307 9.15 -4.04 6.13
CA LEU A 307 9.05 -4.12 7.58
C LEU A 307 9.39 -2.78 8.24
N ASP A 308 10.45 -2.12 7.75
CA ASP A 308 10.86 -0.79 8.20
C ASP A 308 9.83 0.29 7.84
N GLY A 309 9.08 0.12 6.75
CA GLY A 309 8.14 1.14 6.25
C GLY A 309 6.77 1.11 6.86
N GLY A 310 6.30 -0.10 7.19
CA GLY A 310 4.89 -0.31 7.42
C GLY A 310 4.05 0.03 6.18
N ILE A 311 2.75 0.17 6.38
CA ILE A 311 1.83 0.47 5.30
C ILE A 311 2.02 1.92 4.82
N PHE A 312 2.35 2.05 3.53
CA PHE A 312 2.51 3.32 2.81
C PHE A 312 3.63 4.23 3.34
N GLY A 313 4.56 3.73 4.16
CA GLY A 313 5.70 4.50 4.66
C GLY A 313 5.35 5.74 5.49
N GLN A 314 4.08 5.91 5.89
CA GLN A 314 3.60 7.09 6.61
C GLN A 314 4.12 7.15 8.06
N ASN A 315 4.72 6.07 8.55
CA ASN A 315 5.32 6.01 9.89
C ASN A 315 6.64 6.78 9.98
N ASP A 316 7.23 7.21 8.84
CA ASP A 316 8.45 8.00 8.81
C ASP A 316 8.32 9.17 7.81
N MET A 317 8.23 10.40 8.34
CA MET A 317 8.17 11.62 7.54
C MET A 317 9.39 11.79 6.63
N ASN A 318 10.55 11.24 7.00
CA ASN A 318 11.75 11.25 6.17
C ASN A 318 11.59 10.33 4.95
N ARG A 319 10.84 9.22 5.07
CA ARG A 319 10.48 8.35 3.94
C ARG A 319 9.56 9.04 2.96
N VAL A 320 8.51 9.71 3.44
CA VAL A 320 7.63 10.52 2.59
C VAL A 320 8.42 11.61 1.85
N HIS A 321 9.37 12.26 2.53
CA HIS A 321 10.21 13.28 1.90
C HIS A 321 11.23 12.71 0.89
N SER A 322 11.65 11.46 1.07
CA SER A 322 12.55 10.75 0.16
C SER A 322 11.90 10.38 -1.18
N ALA A 323 10.56 10.34 -1.26
CA ALA A 323 9.79 9.96 -2.44
C ALA A 323 10.22 10.70 -3.72
N ASN A 324 10.54 11.99 -3.62
CA ASN A 324 10.98 12.77 -4.78
C ASN A 324 12.29 12.21 -5.40
N ILE A 325 13.16 11.61 -4.60
CA ILE A 325 14.44 11.04 -5.08
C ILE A 325 14.18 9.75 -5.86
N THR A 326 13.37 8.85 -5.32
CA THR A 326 13.02 7.57 -5.94
C THR A 326 12.13 7.75 -7.17
N LEU A 327 11.17 8.68 -7.14
CA LEU A 327 10.37 9.04 -8.31
C LEU A 327 11.22 9.62 -9.42
N ASN A 328 12.14 10.53 -9.11
CA ASN A 328 13.00 11.12 -10.13
C ASN A 328 13.92 10.08 -10.79
N ALA A 329 14.43 9.11 -10.01
CA ALA A 329 15.21 8.01 -10.55
C ALA A 329 14.37 7.12 -11.49
N ALA A 330 13.12 6.84 -11.14
CA ALA A 330 12.20 6.07 -11.97
C ALA A 330 11.78 6.80 -13.25
N GLU A 331 11.46 8.10 -13.17
CA GLU A 331 11.06 8.91 -14.33
C GLU A 331 12.17 9.10 -15.35
N ASN A 332 13.43 9.15 -14.91
CA ASN A 332 14.57 9.46 -15.79
C ASN A 332 15.46 8.24 -16.07
N GLU A 333 15.02 7.04 -15.68
CA GLU A 333 15.75 5.76 -15.84
C GLU A 333 17.26 5.87 -15.50
N SER A 334 17.63 6.73 -14.54
CA SER A 334 19.04 7.04 -14.29
C SER A 334 19.38 7.19 -12.81
N VAL A 335 20.52 6.58 -12.46
CA VAL A 335 21.07 6.43 -11.10
C VAL A 335 21.74 7.69 -10.56
N ASN A 336 21.59 8.84 -11.22
CA ASN A 336 22.17 10.08 -10.70
C ASN A 336 21.38 10.54 -9.47
N ALA A 337 21.57 9.89 -8.33
CA ALA A 337 21.04 10.31 -7.04
C ALA A 337 21.48 11.75 -6.71
N ALA A 338 22.57 12.23 -7.30
CA ALA A 338 22.93 13.65 -7.32
C ALA A 338 21.89 14.55 -8.02
N SER A 339 21.32 14.14 -9.17
CA SER A 339 20.21 14.85 -9.83
C SER A 339 18.91 14.72 -9.06
N GLY A 340 18.61 13.59 -8.42
CA GLY A 340 17.45 13.44 -7.52
C GLY A 340 17.57 14.30 -6.24
N ILE A 341 18.77 14.39 -5.66
CA ILE A 341 19.09 15.31 -4.55
C ILE A 341 19.00 16.77 -5.04
N LEU A 342 19.54 17.10 -6.23
CA LEU A 342 19.40 18.42 -6.84
C LEU A 342 17.93 18.76 -7.12
N ALA A 343 17.11 17.83 -7.63
CA ALA A 343 15.68 18.04 -7.87
C ALA A 343 14.90 18.20 -6.56
N SER A 344 15.28 17.48 -5.51
CA SER A 344 14.69 17.62 -4.17
C SER A 344 15.08 18.93 -3.48
N LEU A 345 16.33 19.38 -3.64
CA LEU A 345 16.83 20.66 -3.13
C LEU A 345 16.36 21.86 -3.98
N PHE A 346 16.20 21.66 -5.28
CA PHE A 346 15.82 22.66 -6.27
C PHE A 346 14.60 22.21 -7.10
N PRO A 347 13.43 22.03 -6.46
CA PRO A 347 12.21 21.66 -7.17
C PRO A 347 11.71 22.80 -8.07
N GLY A 348 10.79 22.50 -8.97
CA GLY A 348 10.23 23.47 -9.92
C GLY A 348 9.67 24.73 -9.26
N LYS A 349 9.69 25.85 -10.00
CA LYS A 349 9.29 27.18 -9.50
C LYS A 349 7.88 27.22 -8.90
N GLU A 350 6.93 26.47 -9.46
CA GLU A 350 5.56 26.41 -8.93
C GLU A 350 5.48 25.68 -7.59
N TYR A 351 6.23 24.59 -7.39
CA TYR A 351 6.34 23.93 -6.09
C TYR A 351 6.87 24.88 -5.01
N ILE A 352 7.89 25.69 -5.33
CA ILE A 352 8.46 26.66 -4.39
C ILE A 352 7.46 27.76 -4.05
N LYS A 353 6.72 28.27 -5.03
CA LYS A 353 5.68 29.29 -4.79
C LYS A 353 4.54 28.76 -3.91
N THR A 354 4.18 27.49 -4.05
CA THR A 354 3.15 26.84 -3.21
C THR A 354 3.61 26.69 -1.77
N ASN A 355 4.84 26.21 -1.55
CA ASN A 355 5.35 25.89 -0.20
C ASN A 355 6.03 27.06 0.52
N TYR A 356 6.44 28.10 -0.21
CA TYR A 356 7.04 29.32 0.34
C TYR A 356 6.27 30.54 -0.19
N PRO A 357 5.10 30.87 0.40
CA PRO A 357 4.16 31.86 -0.15
C PRO A 357 4.75 33.27 -0.34
N TYR A 358 5.79 33.64 0.40
CA TYR A 358 6.50 34.91 0.20
C TYR A 358 7.16 35.00 -1.19
N SER A 359 7.58 33.88 -1.77
CA SER A 359 8.15 33.82 -3.13
C SER A 359 7.10 33.90 -4.24
N ARG A 360 5.82 33.65 -3.91
CA ARG A 360 4.67 33.89 -4.81
C ARG A 360 4.36 35.38 -4.93
N ASN A 361 4.38 36.09 -3.80
CA ASN A 361 4.07 37.53 -3.75
C ASN A 361 5.24 38.42 -4.20
N TYR A 362 6.48 37.95 -3.99
CA TYR A 362 7.70 38.67 -4.36
C TYR A 362 8.63 37.74 -5.16
N PRO A 363 8.50 37.70 -6.50
CA PRO A 363 9.26 36.77 -7.35
C PRO A 363 10.78 36.91 -7.26
N PHE A 364 11.29 38.10 -6.88
CA PHE A 364 12.73 38.32 -6.65
C PHE A 364 13.27 37.61 -5.39
N LEU A 365 12.39 37.15 -4.50
CA LEU A 365 12.75 36.33 -3.32
C LEU A 365 12.81 34.83 -3.63
N LEU A 366 12.60 34.41 -4.87
CA LEU A 366 12.69 33.00 -5.25
C LEU A 366 14.06 32.37 -4.88
N PRO A 367 15.22 33.02 -5.10
CA PRO A 367 16.50 32.49 -4.64
C PRO A 367 16.59 32.33 -3.11
N VAL A 368 15.97 33.25 -2.36
CA VAL A 368 15.90 33.18 -0.89
C VAL A 368 15.06 31.99 -0.44
N ALA A 369 14.00 31.64 -1.18
CA ALA A 369 13.18 30.46 -0.90
C ALA A 369 13.94 29.14 -1.11
N TYR A 370 14.74 29.04 -2.17
CA TYR A 370 15.64 27.90 -2.36
C TYR A 370 16.70 27.83 -1.24
N LEU A 371 17.33 28.95 -0.87
CA LEU A 371 18.31 28.99 0.23
C LEU A 371 17.68 28.63 1.59
N HIS A 372 16.46 29.10 1.86
CA HIS A 372 15.70 28.76 3.06
C HIS A 372 15.38 27.26 3.09
N ARG A 373 14.98 26.67 1.97
CA ARG A 373 14.77 25.22 1.84
C ARG A 373 16.05 24.44 2.13
N ILE A 374 17.15 24.81 1.48
CA ILE A 374 18.46 24.17 1.66
C ILE A 374 18.92 24.30 3.12
N PHE A 375 18.76 25.47 3.73
CA PHE A 375 19.11 25.69 5.13
C PHE A 375 18.27 24.83 6.07
N LYS A 376 16.95 24.74 5.86
CA LYS A 376 16.07 23.85 6.63
C LYS A 376 16.47 22.38 6.49
N TYR A 377 16.86 21.96 5.29
CA TYR A 377 17.34 20.62 5.00
C TYR A 377 18.68 20.32 5.69
N LEU A 378 19.62 21.27 5.67
CA LEU A 378 20.95 21.15 6.29
C LEU A 378 20.91 21.26 7.82
N THR A 379 19.97 22.01 8.40
CA THR A 379 19.82 22.09 9.86
C THR A 379 19.16 20.86 10.43
N HIS A 380 18.15 20.26 9.75
CA HIS A 380 17.60 18.95 10.16
C HIS A 380 18.66 17.84 10.12
N ARG A 381 19.59 17.90 9.16
CA ARG A 381 20.73 16.98 9.02
C ARG A 381 21.69 16.95 10.23
N ASN A 382 21.75 18.02 11.03
CA ASN A 382 22.65 18.11 12.20
C ASN A 382 21.96 17.87 13.53
N THR A 383 20.65 18.13 13.67
CA THR A 383 19.92 17.91 14.92
C THR A 383 19.43 16.47 15.11
N ASP A 384 19.06 15.78 14.02
CA ASP A 384 18.48 14.42 14.11
C ASP A 384 19.58 13.35 14.19
N ALA A 385 20.68 13.51 13.43
CA ALA A 385 21.81 12.57 13.42
C ALA A 385 22.59 12.50 14.75
N ILE A 386 22.52 13.54 15.59
CA ILE A 386 23.27 13.63 16.85
C ILE A 386 22.46 13.09 18.05
N ASN A 387 21.12 13.01 17.95
CA ASN A 387 20.26 12.68 19.09
C ASN A 387 19.49 11.35 18.99
N THR A 388 19.21 10.80 17.79
CA THR A 388 18.30 9.62 17.66
C THR A 388 18.86 8.44 16.87
N GLY A 389 19.93 8.61 16.08
CA GLY A 389 20.45 7.54 15.21
C GLY A 389 19.57 7.25 13.97
N GLU A 390 18.58 8.11 13.68
CA GLU A 390 17.66 7.97 12.55
C GLU A 390 18.32 8.37 11.22
N LYS A 391 18.01 7.62 10.15
CA LYS A 391 18.55 7.88 8.80
C LYS A 391 17.90 9.14 8.22
N SER A 392 18.70 9.99 7.59
CA SER A 392 18.17 11.15 6.86
C SER A 392 17.36 10.74 5.64
N SER A 393 16.41 11.57 5.19
CA SER A 393 15.63 11.34 3.97
C SER A 393 16.48 11.09 2.71
N ALA A 394 17.68 11.70 2.63
CA ALA A 394 18.63 11.49 1.54
C ALA A 394 19.24 10.08 1.56
N GLN A 395 19.63 9.63 2.75
CA GLN A 395 20.20 8.29 2.94
C GLN A 395 19.15 7.23 2.63
N ILE A 396 17.93 7.39 3.15
CA ILE A 396 16.79 6.53 2.86
C ILE A 396 16.52 6.49 1.34
N GLY A 397 16.47 7.65 0.69
CA GLY A 397 16.27 7.73 -0.77
C GLY A 397 17.35 6.98 -1.55
N MET A 398 18.62 7.14 -1.18
CA MET A 398 19.75 6.45 -1.83
C MET A 398 19.70 4.93 -1.63
N GLU A 399 19.39 4.47 -0.42
CA GLU A 399 19.24 3.04 -0.12
C GLU A 399 18.09 2.45 -0.93
N ARG A 400 16.96 3.17 -1.05
CA ARG A 400 15.81 2.74 -1.85
C ARG A 400 16.08 2.75 -3.35
N VAL A 401 16.84 3.72 -3.88
CA VAL A 401 17.27 3.69 -5.30
C VAL A 401 18.08 2.43 -5.61
N LYS A 402 18.97 1.99 -4.70
CA LYS A 402 19.68 0.70 -4.87
C LYS A 402 18.73 -0.49 -4.89
N LEU A 403 17.61 -0.43 -4.17
CA LEU A 403 16.59 -1.47 -4.25
C LEU A 403 15.84 -1.40 -5.59
N LEU A 404 15.56 -0.21 -6.13
CA LEU A 404 14.98 -0.05 -7.47
C LEU A 404 15.87 -0.70 -8.54
N GLU A 405 17.19 -0.50 -8.45
CA GLU A 405 18.17 -1.16 -9.33
C GLU A 405 18.19 -2.68 -9.12
N LYS A 406 18.25 -3.14 -7.86
CA LYS A 406 18.28 -4.56 -7.51
C LYS A 406 17.07 -5.30 -8.10
N TYR A 407 15.90 -4.66 -8.04
CA TYR A 407 14.65 -5.22 -8.53
C TYR A 407 14.29 -4.78 -9.95
N LYS A 408 15.27 -4.26 -10.72
CA LYS A 408 15.18 -3.93 -12.15
C LYS A 408 14.01 -3.01 -12.52
N ILE A 409 13.61 -2.13 -11.60
CA ILE A 409 12.61 -1.09 -11.84
C ILE A 409 13.26 0.09 -12.58
N VAL A 410 14.55 0.34 -12.32
CA VAL A 410 15.36 1.33 -13.02
C VAL A 410 16.64 0.67 -13.54
N GLU A 411 17.14 1.15 -14.67
CA GLU A 411 18.44 0.72 -15.22
C GLU A 411 19.61 1.32 -14.42
N LYS A 412 20.79 0.70 -14.54
CA LYS A 412 22.03 1.09 -13.85
C LYS A 412 22.82 2.17 -14.57
#